data_AF-J3LVF6-F1
#
_entry.id   AF-J3LVF6-F1
#
_cell.length_a   1.000
_cell.length_b   1.000
_cell.length_c   1.000
_cell.angle_alpha   90.00
_cell.angle_beta   90.00
_cell.angle_gamma   90.00
#
_symmetry.space_group_name_H-M   'P 1'
#
loop_
_entity.id
_entity.type
_entity.pdbx_description
1 polymer ?
#
loop_
_entity_poly.entity_id
_entity_poly.type
_entity_poly.pdbx_seq_one_letter_code
_entity_poly.pdbx_strand_id
1 'polypeptide(L)' 'MVGRGGFGVVYRGHLKLLGRQVAVKKILKVIGDGHKGFFAEVSTISEAKHKNLVKFFGWCCRGRS' A
#
# COMPACT_ATOMS: atom_id res chain seq x y z
N MET A 1 -5.15 0.79 -13.64
CA MET A 1 -5.71 -0.06 -12.55
C MET A 1 -5.42 -1.51 -12.91
N VAL A 2 -5.14 -2.38 -11.92
CA VAL A 2 -4.92 -3.83 -12.18
C VAL A 2 -5.88 -4.73 -11.40
N GLY A 3 -6.51 -4.23 -10.34
CA GLY A 3 -7.52 -4.99 -9.62
C GLY A 3 -8.15 -4.20 -8.47
N ARG A 4 -9.30 -4.67 -7.98
CA ARG A 4 -10.01 -4.11 -6.83
C ARG A 4 -10.37 -5.23 -5.86
N GLY A 5 -10.18 -4.97 -4.57
CA GLY A 5 -10.59 -5.87 -3.49
C GLY A 5 -11.33 -5.11 -2.39
N GLY A 6 -11.70 -5.81 -1.31
CA GLY A 6 -12.51 -5.25 -0.22
C GLY A 6 -11.90 -4.05 0.51
N PHE A 7 -10.57 -3.89 0.45
CA PHE A 7 -9.84 -2.83 1.16
C PHE A 7 -9.32 -1.70 0.26
N GLY A 8 -9.38 -1.86 -1.06
CA GLY A 8 -8.81 -0.87 -1.97
C GLY A 8 -8.66 -1.30 -3.41
N VAL A 9 -7.92 -0.48 -4.16
CA VAL A 9 -7.63 -0.68 -5.57
C VAL A 9 -6.12 -0.77 -5.76
N VAL A 10 -5.67 -1.71 -6.57
CA VAL A 10 -4.27 -1.87 -6.94
C VAL A 10 -4.06 -1.30 -8.34
N TYR A 11 -2.96 -0.55 -8.51
CA TYR A 11 -2.51 0.02 -9.77
C TYR A 11 -1.10 -0.48 -10.08
N ARG A 12 -0.80 -0.68 -11.37
CA ARG A 12 0.58 -0.81 -11.83
C ARG A 12 1.20 0.58 -11.88
N GLY A 13 2.42 0.71 -11.37
CA GLY A 13 3.20 1.94 -11.39
C GLY A 13 4.65 1.68 -11.77
N HIS A 14 5.39 2.76 -12.01
CA HIS A 14 6.83 2.72 -12.26
C HIS A 14 7.54 3.67 -11.29
N LEU A 15 8.35 3.10 -10.40
CA LEU A 15 9.14 3.85 -9.42
C LEU A 15 10.46 4.27 -10.06
N LYS A 16 10.44 5.47 -10.68
CA LYS A 16 11.56 6.02 -11.47
C LYS A 16 12.89 6.02 -10.72
N LEU A 17 12.88 6.41 -9.44
CA LEU A 17 14.07 6.47 -8.59
C LEU A 17 14.80 5.12 -8.47
N LEU A 18 14.08 4.01 -8.62
CA LEU A 18 14.64 2.66 -8.55
C LEU A 18 14.62 1.93 -9.90
N GLY A 19 14.10 2.55 -10.97
CA GLY A 19 13.92 1.91 -12.29
C GLY A 19 13.02 0.68 -12.28
N ARG A 20 12.08 0.55 -11.33
CA ARG A 20 11.30 -0.69 -11.11
C ARG A 20 9.82 -0.51 -11.39
N GLN A 21 9.18 -1.55 -11.91
CA GLN A 21 7.72 -1.66 -11.88
C GLN A 21 7.26 -2.05 -10.48
N VAL A 22 6.15 -1.45 -10.04
CA VAL A 22 5.58 -1.65 -8.71
C VAL A 22 4.07 -1.82 -8.77
N ALA A 23 3.51 -2.47 -7.75
CA ALA A 23 2.09 -2.44 -7.45
C ALA A 23 1.82 -1.36 -6.39
N VAL A 24 0.89 -0.46 -6.66
CA VAL A 24 0.46 0.60 -5.74
C VAL A 24 -0.96 0.28 -5.27
N LYS A 25 -1.11 -0.11 -4.00
CA LYS A 25 -2.41 -0.36 -3.39
C LYS A 25 -2.92 0.94 -2.74
N LYS A 26 -3.96 1.53 -3.33
CA LYS A 26 -4.70 2.64 -2.73
C LYS A 26 -5.75 2.07 -1.80
N ILE A 27 -5.57 2.28 -0.50
CA ILE A 27 -6.55 1.88 0.52
C ILE A 27 -7.75 2.82 0.42
N LEU A 28 -8.94 2.25 0.22
CA LEU A 28 -10.20 3.00 0.08
C LEU A 28 -11.11 2.80 1.28
N LYS A 29 -11.06 1.60 1.89
CA LYS A 29 -11.93 1.26 3.01
C LYS A 29 -11.23 1.64 4.31
N VAL A 30 -11.77 2.67 4.93
CA VAL A 30 -11.39 3.17 6.24
C VAL A 30 -12.41 2.58 7.21
N ILE A 31 -12.11 1.45 7.84
CA ILE A 31 -13.04 0.82 8.80
C ILE A 31 -12.76 1.43 10.18
N GLY A 32 -13.78 2.05 10.78
CA GLY A 32 -13.67 2.72 12.07
C GLY A 32 -13.01 4.10 11.98
N ASP A 33 -12.10 4.36 12.93
CA ASP A 33 -11.62 5.68 13.35
C ASP A 33 -10.52 6.27 12.42
N GLY A 34 -10.84 6.45 11.14
CA GLY A 34 -9.90 7.00 10.18
C GLY A 34 -8.79 6.00 9.80
N HIS A 35 -7.55 6.47 9.70
CA HIS A 35 -6.44 5.74 9.06
C HIS A 35 -5.95 4.46 9.79
N LYS A 36 -6.63 3.98 10.85
CA LYS A 36 -6.23 2.78 11.60
C LYS A 36 -6.00 1.55 10.72
N GLY A 37 -6.94 1.23 9.82
CA GLY A 37 -6.77 0.09 8.90
C GLY A 37 -5.60 0.26 7.91
N PHE A 38 -5.32 1.51 7.51
CA PHE A 38 -4.15 1.83 6.69
C PHE A 38 -2.85 1.59 7.46
N PHE A 39 -2.74 2.13 8.68
CA PHE A 39 -1.54 1.97 9.51
C PHE A 39 -1.31 0.52 9.93
N ALA A 40 -2.38 -0.26 10.19
CA ALA A 40 -2.26 -1.68 10.47
C ALA A 40 -1.62 -2.44 9.30
N GLU A 41 -2.13 -2.27 8.06
CA GLU A 41 -1.51 -2.90 6.89
C GLU A 41 -0.06 -2.47 6.69
N VAL A 42 0.24 -1.17 6.88
CA VAL A 42 1.60 -0.64 6.74
C VAL A 42 2.55 -1.21 7.80
N SER A 43 2.17 -1.24 9.08
CA SER A 43 3.04 -1.75 10.15
C SER A 43 3.35 -3.22 9.93
N THR A 44 2.32 -4.04 9.68
CA THR A 44 2.48 -5.48 9.45
C THR A 44 3.46 -5.78 8.32
N ILE A 45 3.35 -5.08 7.17
CA ILE A 45 4.25 -5.36 6.04
C ILE A 45 5.62 -4.69 6.15
N SER A 46 5.73 -3.60 6.94
CA SER A 46 7.00 -2.92 7.17
C SER A 46 7.93 -3.75 8.06
N GLU A 47 7.37 -4.47 9.02
CA GLU A 47 8.11 -5.31 9.96
C GLU A 47 8.46 -6.69 9.36
N ALA A 48 7.66 -7.18 8.40
CA ALA A 48 7.85 -8.49 7.81
C ALA A 48 8.92 -8.50 6.70
N LYS A 49 9.99 -9.29 6.89
CA LYS A 49 11.03 -9.53 5.87
C LYS A 49 11.21 -11.02 5.62
N HIS A 50 10.72 -11.50 4.49
CA HIS A 50 10.85 -12.92 4.12
C HIS A 50 10.85 -13.09 2.60
N LYS A 51 11.52 -14.14 2.09
CA LYS A 51 11.65 -14.41 0.64
C LYS A 51 10.32 -14.66 -0.08
N ASN A 52 9.30 -15.13 0.65
CA ASN A 52 7.95 -15.41 0.11
C ASN A 52 6.98 -14.24 0.34
N LEU A 53 7.45 -13.11 0.85
CA LEU A 53 6.65 -11.91 1.03
C LEU A 53 7.02 -10.89 -0.04
N VAL A 54 6.00 -10.14 -0.48
CA VAL A 54 6.21 -9.06 -1.44
C VAL A 54 7.07 -7.97 -0.82
N LYS A 55 8.02 -7.43 -1.59
CA LYS A 55 8.89 -6.36 -1.12
C LYS A 55 8.09 -5.05 -1.00
N PHE A 56 7.99 -4.54 0.22
CA PHE A 56 7.45 -3.23 0.49
C PHE A 56 8.53 -2.16 0.27
N PHE A 57 8.20 -1.11 -0.49
CA PHE A 57 9.12 -0.01 -0.79
C PHE A 57 8.82 1.26 0.00
N GLY A 58 7.59 1.43 0.49
CA GLY A 58 7.17 2.61 1.23
C GLY A 58 5.69 2.92 1.04
N TRP A 59 5.25 3.98 1.71
CA TRP A 59 3.87 4.46 1.69
C TRP A 59 3.81 5.98 1.60
N CYS A 60 2.63 6.50 1.27
CA CYS A 60 2.30 7.91 1.34
C CYS A 60 0.87 8.03 1.86
N CYS A 61 0.65 8.94 2.80
CA CYS A 61 -0.68 9.38 3.20
C CYS A 61 -0.74 10.88 3.02
N ARG A 62 -1.71 11.35 2.24
CA ARG A 62 -1.93 12.78 2.04
C ARG A 62 -3.20 13.15 2.81
N GLY A 63 -3.04 13.96 3.86
CA GLY A 63 -4.18 14.55 4.55
C GLY A 63 -5.00 15.42 3.60
N ARG A 64 -6.29 15.56 3.87
CA ARG A 64 -7.07 16.65 3.25
C ARG A 64 -6.72 17.91 4.04
N SER A 65 -6.09 18.87 3.37
CA SER A 65 -6.03 20.26 3.85
C SER A 65 -7.43 20.86 3.87
#